data_AF-A0A0F9T7W4-F1
#
_entry.id   AF-A0A0F9T7W4-F1
#
_cell.length_a   1.000
_cell.length_b   1.000
_cell.length_c   1.000
_cell.angle_alpha   90.00
_cell.angle_beta   90.00
_cell.angle_gamma   90.00
#
_symmetry.space_group_name_H-M   'P 1'
#
loop_
_entity.id
_entity.type
_entity.pdbx_description
1 polymer ?
#
loop_
_entity_poly.entity_id
_entity_poly.type
_entity_poly.pdbx_seq_one_letter_code
_entity_poly.pdbx_strand_id
1 'polypeptide(L)' 'MTTRKYNSKLKAVIKSSGLFQWWIAEQCGISKFKMSQIVNGHEAPSASSKRAIAKTLQVKQSAIF' A
#
# COMPACT_ATOMS: atom_id res chain seq x y z
N MET A 1 3.67 1.91 17.82
CA MET A 1 3.79 3.31 17.33
C MET A 1 4.38 3.42 15.90
N THR A 2 4.63 2.32 15.20
CA THR A 2 5.42 2.27 13.93
C THR A 2 4.57 2.28 12.65
N THR A 3 3.27 2.00 12.75
CA THR A 3 2.37 1.88 11.59
C THR A 3 2.11 3.23 10.90
N ARG A 4 1.81 4.30 11.66
CA ARG A 4 1.41 5.61 11.10
C ARG A 4 2.36 6.24 10.07
N LYS A 5 3.67 5.97 10.10
CA LYS A 5 4.67 6.72 9.31
C LYS A 5 4.74 6.31 7.83
N TYR A 6 4.59 5.02 7.50
CA TYR A 6 4.60 4.56 6.11
C TYR A 6 3.22 4.70 5.45
N ASN A 7 2.16 4.77 6.25
CA ASN A 7 0.79 4.93 5.79
C ASN A 7 0.53 6.22 5.01
N SER A 8 1.00 7.34 5.54
CA SER A 8 0.90 8.64 4.87
C SER A 8 1.66 8.65 3.55
N LYS A 9 2.86 8.04 3.53
CA LYS A 9 3.65 7.87 2.29
C LYS A 9 2.95 6.99 1.28
N LEU A 10 2.45 5.81 1.69
CA LEU A 10 1.70 4.91 0.81
C LEU A 10 0.48 5.62 0.21
N LYS A 11 -0.28 6.32 1.03
CA LYS A 11 -1.45 7.09 0.59
C LYS A 11 -1.07 8.18 -0.42
N ALA A 12 0.05 8.88 -0.19
CA ALA A 12 0.57 9.87 -1.13
C ALA A 12 0.97 9.23 -2.47
N VAL A 13 1.73 8.12 -2.44
CA VAL A 13 2.15 7.41 -3.66
C VAL A 13 0.95 6.89 -4.46
N ILE A 14 -0.05 6.32 -3.79
CA ILE A 14 -1.29 5.87 -4.44
C ILE A 14 -2.03 7.05 -5.07
N LYS A 15 -2.09 8.20 -4.38
CA LYS A 15 -2.74 9.40 -4.93
C LYS A 15 -1.96 9.95 -6.14
N SER A 16 -0.64 9.94 -6.08
CA SER A 16 0.24 10.40 -7.15
C SER A 16 0.29 9.47 -8.37
N SER A 17 -0.01 8.18 -8.21
CA SER A 17 -0.05 7.24 -9.33
C SER A 17 -1.30 7.39 -10.20
N GLY A 18 -2.33 8.11 -9.73
CA GLY A 18 -3.61 8.25 -10.44
C GLY A 18 -4.43 6.95 -10.48
N LEU A 19 -3.98 5.90 -9.79
CA LEU A 19 -4.63 4.59 -9.78
C LEU A 19 -5.59 4.48 -8.60
N PHE A 20 -6.69 3.77 -8.81
CA PHE A 20 -7.63 3.50 -7.74
C PHE A 20 -7.08 2.46 -6.76
N GLN A 21 -7.29 2.71 -5.46
CA GLN A 21 -6.88 1.81 -4.39
C GLN A 21 -7.44 0.39 -4.55
N TRP A 22 -8.69 0.27 -5.04
CA TRP A 22 -9.31 -1.03 -5.29
C TRP A 22 -8.64 -1.80 -6.42
N TRP A 23 -8.17 -1.09 -7.46
CA TRP A 23 -7.47 -1.69 -8.59
C TRP A 23 -6.10 -2.20 -8.14
N ILE A 24 -5.38 -1.41 -7.34
CA ILE A 24 -4.09 -1.82 -6.77
C ILE A 24 -4.28 -3.05 -5.86
N ALA A 25 -5.38 -3.10 -5.09
CA ALA A 25 -5.69 -4.25 -4.25
C ALA A 25 -5.85 -5.54 -5.07
N GLU A 26 -6.62 -5.48 -6.16
CA GLU A 26 -6.78 -6.61 -7.09
C GLU A 26 -5.44 -7.04 -7.71
N GLN A 27 -4.63 -6.09 -8.18
CA GLN A 27 -3.30 -6.39 -8.73
C GLN A 27 -2.33 -6.98 -7.70
N CYS A 28 -2.49 -6.61 -6.43
CA CYS A 28 -1.68 -7.14 -5.33
C CYS A 28 -2.21 -8.48 -4.78
N GLY A 29 -3.35 -8.98 -5.28
CA GLY A 29 -4.00 -10.18 -4.75
C GLY A 29 -4.50 -10.01 -3.31
N ILE A 30 -4.88 -8.80 -2.90
CA ILE A 30 -5.42 -8.53 -1.57
C ILE A 30 -6.84 -7.95 -1.65
N SER A 31 -7.65 -8.19 -0.62
CA SER A 31 -9.00 -7.64 -0.59
C SER A 31 -8.98 -6.10 -0.48
N LYS A 32 -10.00 -5.47 -1.07
CA LYS A 32 -10.21 -4.00 -0.99
C LYS A 32 -10.24 -3.53 0.47
N PHE A 33 -10.86 -4.32 1.35
CA PHE A 33 -10.89 -4.06 2.79
C PHE A 33 -9.49 -4.07 3.40
N LYS A 34 -8.70 -5.13 3.16
CA LYS A 34 -7.33 -5.25 3.69
C LYS A 34 -6.43 -4.13 3.17
N MET A 35 -6.55 -3.76 1.89
CA MET A 35 -5.85 -2.60 1.35
C MET A 35 -6.24 -1.30 2.07
N SER A 36 -7.52 -1.11 2.42
CA SER A 36 -7.97 0.05 3.22
C SER A 36 -7.37 0.06 4.62
N GLN A 37 -7.34 -1.08 5.31
CA GLN A 37 -6.69 -1.21 6.61
C GLN A 37 -5.19 -0.89 6.54
N ILE A 38 -4.52 -1.38 5.48
CA ILE A 38 -3.09 -1.12 5.22
C ILE A 38 -2.82 0.34 4.86
N VAL A 39 -3.68 1.03 4.12
CA VAL A 39 -3.47 2.44 3.72
C VAL A 39 -3.79 3.40 4.86
N ASN A 40 -4.77 3.08 5.71
CA ASN A 40 -5.15 3.93 6.85
C ASN A 40 -4.39 3.62 8.16
N GLY A 41 -3.65 2.52 8.21
CA GLY A 41 -2.66 2.24 9.26
C GLY A 41 -3.21 1.43 10.42
N HIS A 42 -4.36 0.82 10.18
CA HIS A 42 -5.02 -0.10 11.10
C HIS A 42 -4.37 -1.48 11.07
N GLU A 43 -3.81 -1.90 9.93
CA GLU A 43 -3.14 -3.19 9.78
C GLU A 43 -1.76 -3.03 9.12
N ALA A 44 -0.78 -3.80 9.58
CA ALA A 44 0.52 -3.87 8.95
C ALA A 44 0.52 -4.85 7.77
N PRO A 45 1.01 -4.46 6.59
CA PRO A 45 1.12 -5.38 5.46
C PRO A 45 2.22 -6.42 5.71
N SER A 46 1.99 -7.65 5.26
CA SER A 46 3.00 -8.70 5.23
C SER A 46 4.15 -8.32 4.29
N ALA A 47 5.29 -9.01 4.40
CA ALA A 47 6.41 -8.82 3.48
C ALA A 47 6.03 -9.10 2.01
N SER A 48 5.12 -10.05 1.76
CA SER A 48 4.60 -10.33 0.43
C SER A 48 3.71 -9.20 -0.10
N SER A 49 2.82 -8.66 0.74
CA SER A 49 1.99 -7.49 0.37
C SER A 49 2.83 -6.24 0.13
N LYS A 50 3.87 -5.98 0.94
CA LYS A 50 4.80 -4.86 0.71
C LYS A 50 5.48 -4.94 -0.66
N ARG A 51 5.96 -6.13 -1.03
CA ARG A 51 6.55 -6.40 -2.35
C ARG A 51 5.55 -6.20 -3.48
N ALA A 52 4.33 -6.75 -3.34
CA ALA A 52 3.29 -6.64 -4.36
C ALA A 52 2.89 -5.17 -4.58
N ILE A 53 2.61 -4.44 -3.50
CA ILE A 53 2.24 -3.02 -3.55
C ILE A 53 3.33 -2.18 -4.21
N ALA A 54 4.59 -2.36 -3.79
CA ALA A 54 5.72 -1.65 -4.37
C ALA A 54 5.91 -1.98 -5.87
N LYS A 55 5.73 -3.25 -6.26
CA LYS A 55 5.80 -3.70 -7.65
C LYS A 55 4.68 -3.09 -8.51
N THR A 56 3.43 -3.12 -8.04
CA THR A 56 2.28 -2.55 -8.74
C THR A 56 2.41 -1.04 -8.90
N LEU A 57 2.93 -0.36 -7.88
CA LEU A 57 3.19 1.08 -7.92
C LEU A 57 4.51 1.44 -8.62
N GLN A 58 5.28 0.46 -9.08
CA GLN A 58 6.60 0.63 -9.71
C GLN A 58 7.57 1.50 -8.89
N VAL A 59 7.55 1.38 -7.56
CA VAL A 59 8.44 2.11 -6.65
C VAL A 59 9.24 1.14 -5.79
N LYS A 60 10.35 1.64 -5.21
CA LYS A 60 11.13 0.88 -4.23
C LYS A 60 10.34 0.75 -2.93
N GLN A 61 10.42 -0.42 -2.28
CA GLN A 61 9.75 -0.64 -0.98
C GLN A 61 10.17 0.39 0.07
N SER A 62 11.45 0.77 0.11
CA SER A 62 11.99 1.79 1.02
C SER A 62 11.45 3.21 0.80
N ALA A 63 10.85 3.48 -0.37
CA ALA A 63 10.17 4.75 -0.62
C ALA A 63 8.84 4.84 0.13
N ILE A 64 8.22 3.70 0.44
CA ILE A 64 6.93 3.59 1.10
C ILE A 64 7.11 3.18 2.56
N PHE A 65 7.66 1.98 2.78
CA PHE A 65 7.70 1.23 4.03
C PHE A 65 9.01 1.39 4.79
#